data_AF-A0A947BWB9-F1
#
_entry.id   AF-A0A947BWB9-F1
#
_cell.length_a   1.000
_cell.length_b   1.000
_cell.length_c   1.000
_cell.angle_alpha   90.00
_cell.angle_beta   90.00
_cell.angle_gamma   90.00
#
_symmetry.space_group_name_H-M   'P 1'
#
loop_
_entity.id
_entity.type
_entity.pdbx_description
1 polymer ?
#
loop_
_entity_poly.entity_id
_entity_poly.type
_entity_poly.pdbx_seq_one_letter_code
_entity_poly.pdbx_strand_id
1 'polypeptide(L)'
;MFKIRHFLLISLLTAVFLAFTGCASTSPQYQQRSESNHEALAIAQNMIGVPYRYGGADPRGFDCSGLVYYAYRKAGIHSPRSTSDQYRLSIRVQLTELRPGDLVFFAISRYKPS
;
A
#
# COMPACT_ATOMS: atom_id res chain seq x y z
N MET A 1 26.98 -19.97 46.33
CA MET A 1 26.41 -20.94 45.36
C MET A 1 24.97 -20.66 44.91
N PHE A 2 24.11 -19.96 45.69
CA PHE A 2 22.72 -19.65 45.29
C PHE A 2 22.58 -18.63 44.13
N LYS A 3 23.50 -17.66 44.01
CA LYS A 3 23.46 -16.61 42.97
C LYS A 3 23.73 -17.12 41.56
N ILE A 4 24.61 -18.12 41.39
CA ILE A 4 25.00 -18.66 40.07
C ILE A 4 23.89 -19.54 39.47
N ARG A 5 23.20 -20.34 40.30
CA ARG A 5 22.07 -21.18 39.85
C ARG A 5 20.86 -20.33 39.47
N HIS A 6 20.60 -19.23 40.19
CA HIS A 6 19.56 -18.26 39.81
C HIS A 6 19.90 -17.52 38.51
N PHE A 7 21.16 -17.10 38.32
CA PHE A 7 21.57 -16.42 37.10
C PHE A 7 21.48 -17.33 35.86
N LEU A 8 21.84 -18.61 36.01
CA LEU A 8 21.71 -19.61 34.96
C LEU A 8 20.24 -19.93 34.64
N LEU A 9 19.36 -20.02 35.64
CA LEU A 9 17.92 -20.21 35.44
C LEU A 9 17.26 -19.02 34.74
N ILE A 10 17.62 -17.79 35.12
CA ILE A 10 17.12 -16.57 34.47
C ILE A 10 17.63 -16.50 33.02
N SER A 11 18.91 -16.79 32.76
CA SER A 11 19.48 -16.87 31.41
C SER A 11 18.80 -17.93 30.54
N LEU A 12 18.45 -19.08 31.11
CA LEU A 12 17.76 -20.15 30.40
C LEU A 12 16.30 -19.75 30.07
N LEU A 13 15.62 -19.10 31.02
CA LEU A 13 14.25 -18.62 30.83
C LEU A 13 14.16 -17.49 29.79
N THR A 14 15.14 -16.58 29.74
CA THR A 14 15.20 -15.53 28.70
C THR A 14 15.48 -16.10 27.30
N ALA A 15 16.34 -17.12 27.20
CA ALA A 15 16.64 -17.75 25.92
C ALA A 15 15.42 -18.51 25.35
N VAL A 16 14.63 -19.14 26.22
CA VAL A 16 13.37 -19.79 25.84
C VAL A 16 12.33 -18.77 25.37
N PHE A 17 12.24 -17.59 26.01
CA PHE A 17 11.32 -16.53 25.57
C PHE A 17 11.68 -15.96 24.18
N LEU A 18 12.98 -15.80 23.88
CA LEU A 18 13.48 -15.42 22.56
C LEU A 18 13.24 -16.50 21.49
N ALA A 19 13.32 -17.78 21.86
CA ALA A 19 13.05 -18.90 20.95
C ALA A 19 11.55 -19.08 20.63
N PHE A 20 10.65 -18.56 21.48
CA PHE A 20 9.20 -18.56 21.26
C PHE A 20 8.66 -17.28 20.59
N THR A 21 9.52 -16.34 20.21
CA THR A 21 9.12 -15.21 19.37
C THR A 21 8.96 -15.71 17.93
N GLY A 22 7.87 -16.43 17.70
CA GLY A 22 7.54 -17.03 16.42
C GLY A 22 7.50 -15.97 15.32
N CYS A 23 8.06 -16.31 14.15
CA CYS A 23 7.95 -15.51 12.95
C CYS A 23 6.46 -15.29 12.62
N ALA A 24 5.95 -14.09 12.88
CA ALA A 24 4.68 -13.63 12.35
C ALA A 24 4.79 -13.69 10.82
N SER A 25 4.34 -14.80 10.25
CA SER A 25 4.51 -15.11 8.83
C SER A 25 3.44 -14.36 8.04
N THR A 26 3.67 -13.07 7.82
CA THR A 26 2.97 -12.35 6.76
C THR A 26 3.39 -12.97 5.44
N SER A 27 2.43 -13.29 4.57
CA SER A 27 2.77 -13.92 3.29
C SER A 27 3.72 -12.99 2.51
N PRO A 28 4.82 -13.49 1.93
CA PRO A 28 5.79 -12.67 1.20
C PRO A 28 5.13 -11.83 0.09
N GLN A 29 4.07 -12.36 -0.50
CA GLN A 29 3.27 -11.68 -1.53
C GLN A 29 2.54 -10.45 -1.01
N TYR A 30 2.04 -10.50 0.23
CA TYR A 30 1.34 -9.36 0.84
C TYR A 30 2.30 -8.22 1.17
N GLN A 31 3.46 -8.57 1.74
CA GLN A 31 4.48 -7.61 2.08
C GLN A 31 5.04 -6.92 0.83
N GLN A 32 5.28 -7.67 -0.24
CA GLN A 32 5.73 -7.09 -1.52
C GLN A 32 4.67 -6.16 -2.12
N ARG A 33 3.38 -6.53 -2.11
CA ARG A 33 2.31 -5.63 -2.59
C ARG A 33 2.21 -4.36 -1.76
N SER A 34 2.34 -4.45 -0.44
CA SER A 34 2.31 -3.26 0.41
C SER A 34 3.46 -2.33 0.10
N GLU A 35 4.68 -2.83 -0.11
CA GLU A 35 5.83 -1.98 -0.47
C GLU A 35 5.60 -1.26 -1.81
N SER A 36 5.17 -1.98 -2.86
CA SER A 36 4.91 -1.37 -4.17
C SER A 36 3.76 -0.34 -4.12
N ASN A 37 2.73 -0.57 -3.30
CA ASN A 37 1.66 0.42 -3.10
C ASN A 37 2.16 1.68 -2.38
N HIS A 38 3.05 1.55 -1.38
CA HIS A 38 3.67 2.69 -0.72
C HIS A 38 4.58 3.48 -1.66
N GLU A 39 5.32 2.79 -2.53
CA GLU A 39 6.15 3.43 -3.56
C GLU A 39 5.27 4.22 -4.55
N ALA A 40 4.17 3.62 -5.02
CA ALA A 40 3.21 4.31 -5.88
C ALA A 40 2.63 5.56 -5.20
N LEU A 41 2.30 5.49 -3.91
CA LEU A 41 1.85 6.65 -3.14
C LEU A 41 2.92 7.75 -3.09
N ALA A 42 4.18 7.41 -2.80
CA ALA A 42 5.27 8.38 -2.76
C ALA A 42 5.50 9.07 -4.13
N ILE A 43 5.42 8.29 -5.23
CA ILE A 43 5.51 8.83 -6.58
C ILE A 43 4.35 9.79 -6.87
N ALA A 44 3.12 9.44 -6.48
CA ALA A 44 1.96 10.30 -6.64
C ALA A 44 2.08 11.59 -5.82
N GLN A 45 2.60 11.51 -4.59
CA GLN A 45 2.84 12.68 -3.73
C GLN A 45 3.84 13.66 -4.34
N ASN A 46 4.87 13.17 -5.04
CA ASN A 46 5.82 14.05 -5.75
C ASN A 46 5.17 14.83 -6.90
N MET A 47 3.97 14.44 -7.36
CA MET A 47 3.23 15.14 -8.41
C MET A 47 2.26 16.20 -7.87
N ILE A 48 2.26 16.47 -6.55
CA ILE A 48 1.46 17.56 -5.98
C ILE A 48 1.83 18.88 -6.65
N GLY A 49 0.82 19.61 -7.11
CA GLY A 49 0.98 20.88 -7.84
C GLY A 49 1.01 20.72 -9.37
N VAL A 50 1.16 19.51 -9.92
CA VAL A 50 1.00 19.27 -11.36
C VAL A 50 -0.47 19.48 -11.75
N PRO A 51 -0.77 20.25 -12.81
CA PRO A 51 -2.14 20.61 -13.16
C PRO A 51 -2.98 19.41 -13.61
N TYR A 52 -4.29 19.49 -13.38
CA TYR A 52 -5.23 18.57 -14.01
C TYR A 52 -5.25 18.79 -15.52
N ARG A 53 -5.15 17.71 -16.28
CA ARG A 53 -5.28 17.71 -17.75
C ARG A 53 -6.07 16.49 -18.18
N TYR A 54 -7.21 16.72 -18.81
CA TYR A 54 -8.05 15.63 -19.34
C TYR A 54 -7.24 14.75 -20.31
N GLY A 55 -7.26 13.43 -20.11
CA GLY A 55 -6.45 12.48 -20.87
C GLY A 55 -4.98 12.42 -20.45
N GLY A 56 -4.53 13.30 -19.56
CA GLY A 56 -3.14 13.41 -19.11
C GLY A 56 -2.68 12.23 -18.26
N ALA A 57 -1.48 11.73 -18.52
CA ALA A 57 -0.87 10.60 -17.80
C ALA A 57 0.66 10.74 -17.66
N ASP A 58 1.15 11.99 -17.63
CA ASP A 58 2.57 12.31 -17.50
C ASP A 58 2.77 13.62 -16.71
N PRO A 59 3.99 13.94 -16.23
CA PRO A 59 4.25 15.11 -15.38
C PRO A 59 3.92 16.49 -15.99
N ARG A 60 3.49 16.57 -17.27
CA ARG A 60 2.96 17.82 -17.85
C ARG A 60 1.49 18.04 -17.50
N GLY A 61 0.83 17.07 -16.87
CA GLY A 61 -0.56 17.15 -16.44
C GLY A 61 -1.24 15.77 -16.39
N PHE A 62 -2.07 15.57 -15.38
CA PHE A 62 -2.74 14.29 -15.11
C PHE A 62 -4.26 14.43 -15.07
N ASP A 63 -4.99 13.41 -15.51
CA ASP A 63 -6.35 13.18 -15.02
C ASP A 63 -6.36 12.18 -13.85
N CYS A 64 -7.54 11.88 -13.32
CA CYS A 64 -7.70 11.04 -12.13
C CYS A 64 -7.06 9.65 -12.30
N SER A 65 -7.38 8.96 -13.39
CA SER A 65 -6.83 7.62 -13.66
C SER A 65 -5.41 7.69 -14.21
N GLY A 66 -5.01 8.80 -14.83
CA GLY A 66 -3.68 9.02 -15.38
C GLY A 66 -2.61 9.18 -14.31
N LEU A 67 -2.94 9.83 -13.18
CA LEU A 67 -2.02 9.90 -12.04
C LEU A 67 -1.79 8.50 -11.43
N VAL A 68 -2.86 7.74 -11.21
CA VAL A 68 -2.78 6.36 -10.70
C VAL A 68 -1.98 5.49 -11.66
N TYR A 69 -2.28 5.55 -12.96
CA TYR A 69 -1.58 4.82 -14.01
C TYR A 69 -0.06 5.10 -13.98
N TYR A 70 0.32 6.38 -13.93
CA TYR A 70 1.71 6.80 -13.90
C TYR A 70 2.43 6.28 -12.64
N ALA A 71 1.86 6.50 -11.47
CA ALA A 71 2.46 6.16 -10.19
C ALA A 71 2.66 4.65 -10.02
N TYR A 72 1.61 3.86 -10.29
CA TYR A 72 1.67 2.40 -10.17
C TYR A 72 2.67 1.79 -11.15
N ARG A 73 2.69 2.27 -12.39
CA ARG A 73 3.68 1.82 -13.38
C ARG A 73 5.11 2.10 -12.97
N LYS A 74 5.36 3.26 -12.35
CA LYS A 74 6.68 3.62 -11.85
C LYS A 74 7.10 2.76 -10.66
N ALA A 75 6.14 2.32 -9.83
CA ALA A 75 6.33 1.33 -8.77
C ALA A 75 6.30 -0.14 -9.26
N GLY A 76 6.38 -0.39 -10.58
CA GLY A 76 6.42 -1.74 -11.14
C GLY A 76 5.07 -2.49 -11.15
N ILE A 77 3.95 -1.83 -10.82
CA ILE A 77 2.62 -2.43 -10.84
C ILE A 77 1.92 -2.11 -12.17
N HIS A 78 1.34 -3.14 -12.80
CA HIS A 78 0.45 -2.92 -13.94
C HIS A 78 -0.84 -2.25 -13.50
N SER A 79 -1.15 -1.09 -14.08
CA SER A 79 -2.42 -0.40 -13.89
C SER A 79 -3.01 -0.04 -15.26
N PRO A 80 -4.30 -0.32 -15.52
CA PRO A 80 -4.95 0.08 -16.75
C PRO A 80 -5.16 1.60 -16.79
N ARG A 81 -5.37 2.15 -17.99
CA ARG A 81 -5.46 3.60 -18.17
C ARG A 81 -6.77 4.21 -17.66
N SER A 82 -7.87 3.47 -17.67
CA SER A 82 -9.21 4.00 -17.35
C SER A 82 -9.62 3.72 -15.91
N THR A 83 -10.37 4.64 -15.29
CA THR A 83 -10.90 4.46 -13.92
C THR A 83 -11.80 3.22 -13.81
N SER A 84 -12.60 2.93 -14.84
CA SER A 84 -13.49 1.76 -14.87
C SER A 84 -12.72 0.44 -14.86
N ASP A 85 -11.60 0.38 -15.56
CA ASP A 85 -10.77 -0.83 -15.59
C ASP A 85 -9.94 -0.95 -14.31
N GLN A 86 -9.44 0.18 -13.78
CA GLN A 86 -8.77 0.21 -12.47
C GLN A 86 -9.69 -0.33 -11.38
N TYR A 87 -10.95 0.10 -11.35
CA TYR A 87 -11.95 -0.42 -10.42
C TYR A 87 -12.19 -1.92 -10.61
N ARG A 88 -12.43 -2.36 -11.85
CA ARG A 88 -12.78 -3.75 -12.16
C ARG A 88 -11.64 -4.74 -11.91
N LEU A 89 -10.40 -4.34 -12.17
CA LEU A 89 -9.22 -5.20 -12.04
C LEU A 89 -8.56 -5.09 -10.65
N SER A 90 -8.95 -4.12 -9.83
CA SER A 90 -8.48 -4.01 -8.45
C SER A 90 -9.06 -5.11 -7.55
N ILE A 91 -8.33 -5.44 -6.49
CA ILE A 91 -8.83 -6.32 -5.43
C ILE A 91 -9.55 -5.44 -4.42
N ARG A 92 -10.77 -5.84 -4.05
CA ARG A 92 -11.56 -5.12 -3.04
C ARG A 92 -10.92 -5.28 -1.67
N VAL A 93 -10.76 -4.15 -0.98
CA VAL A 93 -10.29 -4.04 0.40
C VAL A 93 -11.44 -3.52 1.25
N GLN A 94 -11.65 -4.10 2.44
CA GLN A 94 -12.66 -3.58 3.36
C GLN A 94 -12.23 -2.22 3.90
N LEU A 95 -13.19 -1.35 4.20
CA LEU A 95 -12.88 -0.01 4.73
C LEU A 95 -12.04 -0.06 6.01
N THR A 96 -12.27 -1.06 6.86
CA THR A 96 -11.52 -1.29 8.10
C THR A 96 -10.10 -1.80 7.87
N GLU A 97 -9.76 -2.21 6.64
CA GLU A 97 -8.49 -2.80 6.26
C GLU A 97 -7.68 -1.90 5.31
N LEU A 98 -8.17 -0.69 5.02
CA LEU A 98 -7.51 0.26 4.13
C LEU A 98 -6.10 0.60 4.62
N ARG A 99 -5.18 0.65 3.67
CA ARG A 99 -3.77 1.00 3.90
C ARG A 99 -3.33 2.14 2.97
N PRO A 100 -2.26 2.86 3.34
CA PRO A 100 -1.65 3.82 2.43
C PRO A 100 -1.31 3.17 1.08
N GLY A 101 -1.71 3.84 0.00
CA GLY A 101 -1.54 3.33 -1.36
C GLY A 101 -2.67 2.43 -1.86
N ASP A 102 -3.76 2.23 -1.10
CA ASP A 102 -4.99 1.66 -1.66
C ASP A 102 -5.75 2.70 -2.49
N LEU A 103 -6.45 2.24 -3.54
CA LEU A 103 -7.27 3.08 -4.40
C LEU A 103 -8.69 3.23 -3.85
N VAL A 104 -9.19 4.46 -3.85
CA VAL A 104 -10.59 4.77 -3.53
C VAL A 104 -11.30 5.22 -4.80
N PHE A 105 -12.45 4.61 -5.08
CA PHE A 105 -13.25 4.89 -6.27
C PHE A 105 -14.55 5.59 -5.88
N PHE A 106 -14.87 6.66 -6.61
CA PHE A 106 -16.05 7.49 -6.36
C PHE A 106 -17.03 7.38 -7.52
N ALA A 107 -18.29 7.06 -7.21
CA ALA A 107 -19.39 7.12 -8.17
C ALA A 107 -19.97 8.54 -8.19
N ILE A 108 -19.31 9.43 -8.92
CA ILE A 108 -19.79 10.81 -9.10
C ILE A 108 -20.94 10.84 -10.10
N SER A 109 -22.18 10.76 -9.60
CA SER A 109 -23.35 11.08 -10.41
C SER A 109 -23.30 12.57 -10.78
N ARG A 110 -23.42 12.88 -12.08
CA ARG A 110 -23.69 14.26 -12.49
C ARG A 110 -25.12 14.57 -12.07
N TYR A 111 -25.27 15.31 -10.98
CA TYR A 111 -26.54 15.98 -10.70
C TYR A 111 -26.91 16.82 -11.93
N LYS A 112 -27.98 16.43 -12.60
CA LYS A 112 -28.59 17.19 -13.70
C LYS A 112 -29.80 17.90 -13.07
N PRO A 113 -29.73 19.22 -12.83
CA PRO A 113 -30.94 19.94 -12.44
C PRO A 113 -31.91 19.86 -13.62
N SER A 114 -33.10 19.33 -13.36
CA SER A 114 -34.25 19.36 -14.26
C SER A 114 -34.77 20.78 -14.42
#